data_AF-A0A2K1E3N8-F1
#
_entry.id   AF-A0A2K1E3N8-F1
#
_cell.length_a   1.000
_cell.length_b   1.000
_cell.length_c   1.000
_cell.angle_alpha   90.00
_cell.angle_beta   90.00
_cell.angle_gamma   90.00
#
_symmetry.space_group_name_H-M   'P 1'
#
loop_
_entity.id
_entity.type
_entity.pdbx_description
1 polymer ?
#
loop_
_entity_poly.entity_id
_entity_poly.type
_entity_poly.pdbx_seq_one_letter_code
_entity_poly.pdbx_strand_id
1 'polypeptide(L)'
;MSYELKNTILKRKQLRRVVCTLCCFLFSVVSFSQVKSSIDTTNIKIGEQITYKIEVDSDSTNLVVFPEGQTFMPLEVIDSYDIDTTKLDAKINLIKKYGLTQFDSGAYTIPRQKIVIGDKTFFTDSLRVTVNNIIVDTTKQGLYGIKPIIQVEKGKSNWFRNLLIVLIAIGIIAFLIYWFVWRKKPLTEEEKIALLPPYDRAKLALKQLDESNYLEQDEFKAYYSELTLAIRKYLDEKVYDHALESTTDELISRLKLLKDGNQIDLSQETIKNLESIFKRADLVKFAKSVPDKELAKLDRNTIDVEIDHVKEVLPEPSEEEKLLNQQYKEAQERKRKRRKMVITILIIIGLLAATFVGFGIKYGFKYVTDKLLSNDSLELLEGEWVNSAYGVPPITISTPQVLKRIEVDSLNIVAGPVNFTEFKYGDVLDDLSISLTTAIIKDHKADEPIDLAQVSEKAIEELEKSGIENIFVKTDKFVTPNSAEGLKTFGSASFPYPNSDKFVDGEYVLLHFTAENIIQQIAITYHSGDEYAEEIVARILNSVELKPAAE
;
A
#
# COMPACT_ATOMS: atom_id res chain seq x y z
N MET A 1 -34.00 -126.34 3.01
CA MET A 1 -34.27 -125.65 1.72
C MET A 1 -34.85 -124.25 1.96
N SER A 2 -34.15 -123.40 2.71
CA SER A 2 -34.63 -122.05 3.08
C SER A 2 -33.51 -121.02 3.28
N TYR A 3 -32.24 -121.43 3.15
CA TYR A 3 -31.07 -120.55 3.26
C TYR A 3 -30.54 -120.08 1.90
N GLU A 4 -30.64 -120.90 0.86
CA GLU A 4 -30.16 -120.57 -0.50
C GLU A 4 -30.99 -119.44 -1.16
N LEU A 5 -32.32 -119.43 -1.01
CA LEU A 5 -33.18 -118.43 -1.66
C LEU A 5 -33.04 -117.01 -1.05
N LYS A 6 -32.68 -116.91 0.23
CA LYS A 6 -32.59 -115.61 0.93
C LYS A 6 -31.33 -114.82 0.54
N ASN A 7 -30.23 -115.51 0.25
CA ASN A 7 -28.96 -114.88 -0.13
C ASN A 7 -28.99 -114.31 -1.56
N THR A 8 -29.72 -114.95 -2.47
CA THR A 8 -29.82 -114.50 -3.87
C THR A 8 -30.68 -113.23 -4.00
N ILE A 9 -31.72 -113.09 -3.17
CA ILE A 9 -32.58 -111.89 -3.15
C ILE A 9 -31.86 -110.69 -2.49
N LEU A 10 -31.04 -110.93 -1.46
CA LEU A 10 -30.23 -109.86 -0.83
C LEU A 10 -29.12 -109.35 -1.76
N LYS A 11 -28.38 -110.24 -2.43
CA LYS A 11 -27.33 -109.85 -3.39
C LYS A 11 -27.89 -109.05 -4.57
N ARG A 12 -29.09 -109.39 -5.07
CA ARG A 12 -29.74 -108.65 -6.17
C ARG A 12 -30.22 -107.26 -5.75
N LYS A 13 -30.67 -107.07 -4.49
CA LYS A 13 -31.04 -105.74 -3.95
C LYS A 13 -29.83 -104.86 -3.64
N GLN A 14 -28.72 -105.44 -3.16
CA GLN A 14 -27.45 -104.70 -2.95
C GLN A 14 -26.82 -104.29 -4.27
N LEU A 15 -26.80 -105.17 -5.29
CA LEU A 15 -26.29 -104.83 -6.61
C LEU A 15 -27.11 -103.71 -7.28
N ARG A 16 -28.45 -103.73 -7.16
CA ARG A 16 -29.32 -102.67 -7.70
C ARG A 16 -29.14 -101.33 -6.99
N ARG A 17 -28.88 -101.36 -5.67
CA ARG A 17 -28.58 -100.13 -4.91
C ARG A 17 -27.22 -99.56 -5.30
N VAL A 18 -26.17 -100.37 -5.36
CA VAL A 18 -24.82 -99.93 -5.78
C VAL A 18 -24.82 -99.40 -7.21
N VAL A 19 -25.55 -100.03 -8.14
CA VAL A 19 -25.69 -99.51 -9.52
C VAL A 19 -26.46 -98.20 -9.55
N CYS A 20 -27.50 -98.01 -8.73
CA CYS A 20 -28.20 -96.71 -8.65
C CYS A 20 -27.33 -95.62 -8.00
N THR A 21 -26.55 -95.91 -6.95
CA THR A 21 -25.65 -94.92 -6.35
C THR A 21 -24.50 -94.57 -7.29
N LEU A 22 -23.96 -95.53 -8.04
CA LEU A 22 -22.91 -95.30 -9.04
C LEU A 22 -23.45 -94.50 -10.24
N CYS A 23 -24.69 -94.76 -10.67
CA CYS A 23 -25.35 -93.99 -11.73
C CYS A 23 -25.65 -92.54 -11.29
N CYS A 24 -26.05 -92.31 -10.03
CA CYS A 24 -26.22 -90.96 -9.49
C CYS A 24 -24.89 -90.21 -9.27
N PHE A 25 -23.79 -90.93 -8.95
CA PHE A 25 -22.46 -90.32 -8.83
C PHE A 25 -21.87 -89.93 -10.20
N LEU A 26 -22.15 -90.71 -11.25
CA LEU A 26 -21.69 -90.43 -12.62
C LEU A 26 -22.45 -89.28 -13.32
N PHE A 27 -23.67 -88.95 -12.86
CA PHE A 27 -24.43 -87.81 -13.41
C PHE A 27 -24.08 -86.44 -12.75
N SER A 28 -23.21 -86.43 -11.74
CA SER A 28 -22.89 -85.22 -10.96
C SER A 28 -21.69 -84.42 -11.50
N VAL A 29 -21.17 -84.80 -12.66
CA VAL A 29 -20.01 -84.16 -13.30
C VAL A 29 -20.36 -83.93 -14.77
N VAL A 30 -20.93 -82.77 -15.11
CA VAL A 30 -20.23 -81.57 -15.63
C VAL A 30 -21.33 -80.56 -16.04
N SER A 31 -21.73 -79.66 -15.14
CA SER A 31 -22.50 -78.48 -15.56
C SER A 31 -21.51 -77.43 -16.06
N PHE A 32 -21.25 -77.39 -17.37
CA PHE A 32 -20.56 -76.26 -17.98
C PHE A 32 -21.49 -75.05 -17.91
N SER A 33 -21.26 -74.16 -16.93
CA SER A 33 -21.95 -72.86 -16.91
C SER A 33 -21.45 -72.03 -18.08
N GLN A 34 -22.39 -71.58 -18.92
CA GLN A 34 -22.15 -70.73 -20.08
C GLN A 34 -21.63 -69.33 -19.69
N VAL A 35 -21.90 -68.90 -18.45
CA VAL A 35 -21.45 -67.64 -17.86
C VAL A 35 -20.78 -67.94 -16.52
N LYS A 36 -19.59 -67.39 -16.31
CA LYS A 36 -18.84 -67.48 -15.05
C LYS A 36 -18.48 -66.08 -14.60
N SER A 37 -18.48 -65.86 -13.29
CA SER A 37 -18.05 -64.59 -12.69
C SER A 37 -17.07 -64.83 -11.57
N SER A 38 -16.04 -64.00 -11.46
CA SER A 38 -15.01 -64.08 -10.42
C SER A 38 -14.52 -62.69 -10.02
N ILE A 39 -13.99 -62.59 -8.81
CA ILE A 39 -13.24 -61.43 -8.31
C ILE A 39 -11.80 -61.85 -8.02
N ASP A 40 -10.88 -60.90 -8.12
CA ASP A 40 -9.46 -61.07 -7.77
C ASP A 40 -9.22 -61.19 -6.26
N THR A 41 -9.98 -60.44 -5.44
CA THR A 41 -9.93 -60.52 -3.98
C THR A 41 -11.31 -60.40 -3.34
N THR A 42 -11.49 -61.05 -2.20
CA THR A 42 -12.69 -60.92 -1.35
C THR A 42 -12.52 -59.91 -0.23
N ASN A 43 -11.30 -59.37 -0.05
CA ASN A 43 -10.95 -58.41 0.99
C ASN A 43 -10.16 -57.25 0.40
N ILE A 44 -10.62 -56.03 0.64
CA ILE A 44 -9.95 -54.78 0.23
C ILE A 44 -9.94 -53.78 1.38
N LYS A 45 -9.16 -52.71 1.26
CA LYS A 45 -9.26 -51.51 2.09
C LYS A 45 -10.25 -50.50 1.50
N ILE A 46 -10.68 -49.54 2.32
CA ILE A 46 -11.47 -48.40 1.84
C ILE A 46 -10.78 -47.73 0.66
N GLY A 47 -11.51 -47.54 -0.45
CA GLY A 47 -11.01 -46.91 -1.68
C GLY A 47 -10.14 -47.80 -2.58
N GLU A 48 -9.82 -49.03 -2.17
CA GLU A 48 -9.05 -49.98 -2.98
C GLU A 48 -9.94 -50.67 -4.03
N GLN A 49 -9.39 -50.88 -5.23
CA GLN A 49 -10.11 -51.44 -6.37
C GLN A 49 -10.17 -52.97 -6.35
N ILE A 50 -11.31 -53.53 -6.74
CA ILE A 50 -11.55 -54.96 -7.02
C ILE A 50 -11.76 -55.13 -8.51
N THR A 51 -11.11 -56.14 -9.10
CA THR A 51 -11.34 -56.52 -10.48
C THR A 51 -12.42 -57.60 -10.56
N TYR A 52 -13.62 -57.21 -10.98
CA TYR A 52 -14.72 -58.14 -11.26
C TYR A 52 -14.66 -58.62 -12.72
N LYS A 53 -14.56 -59.92 -12.94
CA LYS A 53 -14.45 -60.56 -14.26
C LYS A 53 -15.70 -61.38 -14.55
N ILE A 54 -16.30 -61.16 -15.72
CA ILE A 54 -17.34 -62.00 -16.31
C ILE A 54 -16.77 -62.71 -17.53
N GLU A 55 -16.89 -64.03 -17.59
CA GLU A 55 -16.43 -64.87 -18.68
C GLU A 55 -17.61 -65.62 -19.29
N VAL A 56 -17.75 -65.55 -20.61
CA VAL A 56 -18.89 -66.08 -21.36
C VAL A 56 -18.39 -66.96 -22.49
N ASP A 57 -18.81 -68.23 -22.49
CA ASP A 57 -18.58 -69.15 -23.59
C ASP A 57 -19.82 -69.16 -24.50
N SER A 58 -19.67 -68.80 -25.78
CA SER A 58 -20.80 -68.73 -26.71
C SER A 58 -20.40 -69.20 -28.11
N ASP A 59 -21.37 -69.52 -28.96
CA ASP A 59 -21.13 -69.77 -30.38
C ASP A 59 -20.81 -68.44 -31.08
N SER A 60 -19.92 -68.49 -32.09
CA SER A 60 -19.42 -67.30 -32.80
C SER A 60 -20.50 -66.45 -33.49
N THR A 61 -21.71 -66.98 -33.68
CA THR A 61 -22.85 -66.29 -34.31
C THR A 61 -23.76 -65.54 -33.32
N ASN A 62 -23.60 -65.76 -32.01
CA ASN A 62 -24.48 -65.17 -31.00
C ASN A 62 -23.93 -63.82 -30.51
N LEU A 63 -24.77 -62.80 -30.47
CA LEU A 63 -24.45 -61.52 -29.83
C LEU A 63 -24.50 -61.66 -28.30
N VAL A 64 -23.46 -61.19 -27.61
CA VAL A 64 -23.37 -61.18 -26.14
C VAL A 64 -23.42 -59.74 -25.64
N VAL A 65 -24.35 -59.45 -24.72
CA VAL A 65 -24.52 -58.13 -24.10
C VAL A 65 -24.17 -58.23 -22.61
N PHE A 66 -23.19 -57.44 -22.20
CA PHE A 66 -22.71 -57.33 -20.82
C PHE A 66 -23.47 -56.23 -20.05
N PRO A 67 -23.49 -56.24 -18.71
CA PRO A 67 -24.11 -55.18 -17.91
C PRO A 67 -23.40 -53.84 -18.11
N GLU A 68 -24.17 -52.76 -18.23
CA GLU A 68 -23.70 -51.39 -18.35
C GLU A 68 -24.43 -50.49 -17.34
N GLY A 69 -23.80 -49.39 -16.93
CA GLY A 69 -24.34 -48.46 -15.93
C GLY A 69 -24.13 -48.92 -14.47
N GLN A 70 -24.92 -48.36 -13.55
CA GLN A 70 -24.75 -48.52 -12.11
C GLN A 70 -25.49 -49.76 -11.54
N THR A 71 -25.31 -50.93 -12.15
CA THR A 71 -25.96 -52.19 -11.72
C THR A 71 -25.22 -52.92 -10.59
N PHE A 72 -24.12 -52.34 -10.10
CA PHE A 72 -23.21 -52.93 -9.10
C PHE A 72 -23.43 -52.40 -7.67
N MET A 73 -24.43 -51.54 -7.46
CA MET A 73 -24.75 -51.00 -6.14
C MET A 73 -24.91 -52.12 -5.10
N PRO A 74 -24.33 -51.97 -3.89
CA PRO A 74 -23.77 -50.73 -3.32
C PRO A 74 -22.32 -50.42 -3.70
N LEU A 75 -21.65 -51.20 -4.56
CA LEU A 75 -20.30 -50.89 -5.05
C LEU A 75 -20.34 -49.92 -6.23
N GLU A 76 -19.33 -49.08 -6.35
CA GLU A 76 -19.17 -48.12 -7.44
C GLU A 76 -18.29 -48.68 -8.55
N VAL A 77 -18.69 -48.45 -9.81
CA VAL A 77 -17.89 -48.82 -10.99
C VAL A 77 -16.98 -47.64 -11.32
N ILE A 78 -15.67 -47.83 -11.15
CA ILE A 78 -14.67 -46.82 -11.49
C ILE A 78 -14.10 -47.02 -12.90
N ASP A 79 -14.07 -48.26 -13.38
CA ASP A 79 -13.55 -48.61 -14.69
C ASP A 79 -14.39 -49.70 -15.36
N SER A 80 -14.58 -49.60 -16.67
CA SER A 80 -15.12 -50.66 -17.53
C SER A 80 -14.11 -50.96 -18.63
N TYR A 81 -13.42 -52.10 -18.53
CA TYR A 81 -12.36 -52.47 -19.47
C TYR A 81 -12.92 -53.05 -20.76
N ASP A 82 -12.19 -52.96 -21.86
CA ASP A 82 -12.56 -53.55 -23.15
C ASP A 82 -12.76 -55.08 -23.06
N ILE A 83 -13.60 -55.62 -23.95
CA ILE A 83 -13.90 -57.06 -24.00
C ILE A 83 -12.74 -57.79 -24.66
N ASP A 84 -12.14 -58.73 -23.94
CA ASP A 84 -11.13 -59.64 -24.47
C ASP A 84 -11.81 -60.87 -25.10
N THR A 85 -11.37 -61.28 -26.29
CA THR A 85 -12.02 -62.32 -27.10
C THR A 85 -11.02 -63.38 -27.53
N THR A 86 -11.24 -64.62 -27.11
CA THR A 86 -10.47 -65.79 -27.58
C THR A 86 -11.36 -66.69 -28.44
N LYS A 87 -10.95 -66.97 -29.68
CA LYS A 87 -11.70 -67.86 -30.60
C LYS A 87 -11.12 -69.28 -30.57
N LEU A 88 -11.99 -70.27 -30.38
CA LEU A 88 -11.70 -71.70 -30.43
C LEU A 88 -12.68 -72.36 -31.42
N ASP A 89 -12.29 -72.43 -32.70
CA ASP A 89 -13.08 -72.94 -33.82
C ASP A 89 -14.51 -72.34 -33.89
N ALA A 90 -15.53 -73.12 -33.54
CA ALA A 90 -16.94 -72.70 -33.59
C ALA A 90 -17.39 -71.89 -32.35
N LYS A 91 -16.58 -71.87 -31.28
CA LYS A 91 -16.89 -71.20 -29.99
C LYS A 91 -16.00 -69.97 -29.77
N ILE A 92 -16.57 -68.97 -29.13
CA ILE A 92 -15.91 -67.75 -28.66
C ILE A 92 -15.99 -67.68 -27.14
N ASN A 93 -14.87 -67.33 -26.51
CA ASN A 93 -14.79 -66.99 -25.10
C ASN A 93 -14.61 -65.48 -25.00
N LEU A 94 -15.56 -64.81 -24.33
CA LEU A 94 -15.56 -63.37 -24.12
C LEU A 94 -15.33 -63.07 -22.65
N ILE A 95 -14.37 -62.20 -22.36
CA ILE A 95 -14.02 -61.78 -21.01
C ILE A 95 -14.24 -60.27 -20.90
N LYS A 96 -15.14 -59.86 -19.99
CA LYS A 96 -15.35 -58.46 -19.62
C LYS A 96 -14.89 -58.24 -18.18
N LYS A 97 -14.16 -57.16 -17.93
CA LYS A 97 -13.68 -56.77 -16.60
C LYS A 97 -14.26 -55.42 -16.18
N TYR A 98 -14.50 -55.27 -14.88
CA TYR A 98 -14.94 -54.04 -14.24
C TYR A 98 -14.06 -53.77 -13.03
N GLY A 99 -13.67 -52.50 -12.84
CA GLY A 99 -13.07 -52.00 -11.62
C GLY A 99 -14.18 -51.55 -10.67
N LEU A 100 -14.30 -52.20 -9.52
CA LEU A 100 -15.29 -51.87 -8.49
C LEU A 100 -14.59 -51.33 -7.24
N THR A 101 -15.16 -50.34 -6.55
CA THR A 101 -14.63 -49.82 -5.27
C THR A 101 -15.75 -49.49 -4.29
N GLN A 102 -15.36 -49.18 -3.05
CA GLN A 102 -16.24 -48.70 -1.99
C GLN A 102 -15.48 -47.80 -1.00
N PHE A 103 -16.11 -46.68 -0.61
CA PHE A 103 -15.53 -45.65 0.26
C PHE A 103 -15.88 -45.81 1.75
N ASP A 104 -16.77 -46.75 2.08
CA ASP A 104 -17.15 -47.07 3.46
C ASP A 104 -16.73 -48.48 3.86
N SER A 105 -16.24 -48.66 5.09
CA SER A 105 -15.94 -49.99 5.63
C SER A 105 -17.20 -50.80 5.86
N GLY A 106 -17.19 -52.08 5.49
CA GLY A 106 -18.36 -52.94 5.66
C GLY A 106 -18.27 -54.24 4.86
N ALA A 107 -19.31 -55.07 4.97
CA ALA A 107 -19.45 -56.26 4.14
C ALA A 107 -20.51 -55.99 3.06
N TYR A 108 -20.07 -56.00 1.81
CA TYR A 108 -20.90 -55.69 0.65
C TYR A 108 -21.05 -56.92 -0.24
N THR A 109 -22.12 -56.97 -1.02
CA THR A 109 -22.38 -58.05 -1.97
C THR A 109 -22.53 -57.46 -3.35
N ILE A 110 -21.72 -57.92 -4.29
CA ILE A 110 -21.89 -57.66 -5.71
C ILE A 110 -23.16 -58.40 -6.15
N PRO A 111 -24.22 -57.68 -6.58
CA PRO A 111 -25.47 -58.31 -6.99
C PRO A 111 -25.29 -59.11 -8.27
N ARG A 112 -26.22 -60.04 -8.53
CA ARG A 112 -26.22 -60.87 -9.74
C ARG A 112 -26.38 -60.00 -10.96
N GLN A 113 -25.45 -60.10 -11.90
CA GLN A 113 -25.46 -59.33 -13.14
C GLN A 113 -26.17 -60.09 -14.24
N LYS A 114 -26.95 -59.37 -15.06
CA LYS A 114 -27.67 -59.91 -16.21
C LYS A 114 -26.77 -59.92 -17.44
N ILE A 115 -26.70 -61.06 -18.14
CA ILE A 115 -25.99 -61.22 -19.42
C ILE A 115 -26.98 -61.79 -20.43
N VAL A 116 -27.03 -61.20 -21.63
CA VAL A 116 -27.89 -61.69 -22.72
C VAL A 116 -27.01 -62.32 -23.80
N ILE A 117 -27.29 -63.57 -24.17
CA ILE A 117 -26.58 -64.32 -25.22
C ILE A 117 -27.61 -64.75 -26.27
N GLY A 118 -27.60 -64.10 -27.43
CA GLY A 118 -28.69 -64.24 -28.43
C GLY A 118 -30.03 -63.89 -27.79
N ASP A 119 -31.00 -64.82 -27.84
CA ASP A 119 -32.33 -64.64 -27.25
C ASP A 119 -32.46 -65.13 -25.80
N LYS A 120 -31.36 -65.60 -25.19
CA LYS A 120 -31.37 -66.17 -23.82
C LYS A 120 -30.73 -65.23 -22.81
N THR A 121 -31.35 -65.12 -21.63
CA THR A 121 -30.82 -64.35 -20.50
C THR A 121 -30.19 -65.27 -19.47
N PHE A 122 -28.99 -64.92 -19.04
CA PHE A 122 -28.22 -65.57 -17.98
C PHE A 122 -27.95 -64.57 -16.85
N PHE A 123 -27.70 -65.09 -15.65
CA PHE A 123 -27.32 -64.29 -14.49
C PHE A 123 -26.04 -64.83 -13.86
N THR A 124 -25.15 -63.93 -13.45
CA THR A 124 -23.99 -64.32 -12.65
C THR A 124 -24.39 -64.75 -11.25
N ASP A 125 -23.43 -65.30 -10.52
CA ASP A 125 -23.55 -65.49 -9.08
C ASP A 125 -23.32 -64.15 -8.36
N SER A 126 -23.88 -64.03 -7.16
CA SER A 126 -23.61 -62.91 -6.26
C SER A 126 -22.33 -63.19 -5.48
N LEU A 127 -21.45 -62.19 -5.36
CA LEU A 127 -20.15 -62.35 -4.69
C LEU A 127 -20.05 -61.40 -3.50
N ARG A 128 -19.58 -61.90 -2.35
CA ARG A 128 -19.41 -61.10 -1.14
C ARG A 128 -17.99 -60.56 -1.05
N VAL A 129 -17.88 -59.30 -0.66
CA VAL A 129 -16.64 -58.53 -0.50
C VAL A 129 -16.63 -57.88 0.88
N THR A 130 -15.48 -57.89 1.56
CA THR A 130 -15.29 -57.17 2.83
C THR A 130 -14.33 -56.00 2.64
N VAL A 131 -14.78 -54.81 2.99
CA VAL A 131 -14.02 -53.55 2.94
C VAL A 131 -13.54 -53.23 4.35
N ASN A 132 -12.24 -53.33 4.56
CA ASN A 132 -11.59 -53.12 5.84
C ASN A 132 -11.17 -51.66 5.99
N ASN A 133 -11.26 -51.15 7.22
CA ASN A 133 -10.72 -49.84 7.53
C ASN A 133 -9.18 -49.87 7.50
N ILE A 134 -8.56 -48.72 7.22
CA ILE A 134 -7.12 -48.54 7.28
C ILE A 134 -6.77 -48.20 8.73
N ILE A 135 -6.06 -49.11 9.42
CA ILE A 135 -5.60 -48.87 10.78
C ILE A 135 -4.49 -47.81 10.72
N VAL A 136 -4.81 -46.59 11.13
CA VAL A 136 -3.82 -45.54 11.36
C VAL A 136 -3.25 -45.70 12.78
N ASP A 137 -1.93 -45.92 12.88
CA ASP A 137 -1.24 -46.04 14.16
C ASP A 137 -1.08 -44.65 14.79
N THR A 138 -2.05 -44.27 15.62
CA THR A 138 -2.07 -42.98 16.33
C THR A 138 -1.04 -42.91 17.46
N THR A 139 -0.34 -44.01 17.81
CA THR A 139 0.65 -44.03 18.90
C THR A 139 2.03 -43.51 18.49
N LYS A 140 2.33 -43.45 17.18
CA LYS A 140 3.58 -42.87 16.65
C LYS A 140 3.48 -41.38 16.37
N GLN A 141 2.27 -40.84 16.35
CA GLN A 141 2.02 -39.43 16.11
C GLN A 141 1.79 -38.77 17.47
N GLY A 142 2.86 -38.20 18.03
CA GLY A 142 2.77 -37.49 19.31
C GLY A 142 1.69 -36.41 19.24
N LEU A 143 0.89 -36.28 20.30
CA LEU A 143 0.09 -35.07 20.49
C LEU A 143 1.07 -33.89 20.62
N TYR A 144 1.32 -33.21 19.51
CA TYR A 144 2.05 -31.96 19.54
C TYR A 144 1.18 -30.95 20.28
N GLY A 145 1.71 -30.37 21.35
CA GLY A 145 1.08 -29.23 21.99
C GLY A 145 0.81 -28.13 20.96
N ILE A 146 -0.19 -27.29 21.22
CA ILE A 146 -0.51 -26.12 20.40
C ILE A 146 0.82 -25.42 20.08
N LYS A 147 1.14 -25.27 18.79
CA LYS A 147 2.38 -24.59 18.40
C LYS A 147 2.40 -23.24 19.13
N PRO A 148 3.46 -22.94 19.91
CA PRO A 148 3.56 -21.62 20.52
C PRO A 148 3.50 -20.59 19.41
N ILE A 149 2.79 -19.48 19.67
CA ILE A 149 2.74 -18.34 18.75
C ILE A 149 4.19 -18.02 18.40
N ILE A 150 4.54 -18.21 17.13
CA ILE A 150 5.88 -17.88 16.66
C ILE A 150 5.98 -16.39 16.86
N GLN A 151 6.75 -15.95 17.86
CA GLN A 151 7.18 -14.56 17.94
C GLN A 151 8.03 -14.35 16.70
N VAL A 152 7.40 -13.82 15.66
CA VAL A 152 8.12 -13.20 14.56
C VAL A 152 9.00 -12.18 15.27
N GLU A 153 10.33 -12.37 15.22
CA GLU A 153 11.26 -11.35 15.65
C GLU A 153 10.83 -10.08 14.91
N LYS A 154 10.21 -9.13 15.63
CA LYS A 154 9.89 -7.82 15.07
C LYS A 154 11.21 -7.33 14.50
N GLY A 155 11.34 -7.36 13.16
CA GLY A 155 12.60 -7.11 12.49
C GLY A 155 13.18 -5.85 13.08
N LYS A 156 14.38 -5.94 13.69
CA LYS A 156 14.95 -4.93 14.59
C LYS A 156 14.55 -3.55 14.10
N SER A 157 13.55 -2.96 14.76
CA SER A 157 13.05 -1.67 14.34
C SER A 157 14.24 -0.75 14.43
N ASN A 158 14.71 -0.29 13.28
CA ASN A 158 15.85 0.59 13.12
C ASN A 158 15.49 2.00 13.63
N TRP A 159 14.72 2.08 14.71
CA TRP A 159 14.27 3.30 15.34
C TRP A 159 15.46 4.16 15.75
N PHE A 160 16.56 3.55 16.22
CA PHE A 160 17.82 4.27 16.46
C PHE A 160 18.41 4.88 15.18
N ARG A 161 18.37 4.17 14.04
CA ARG A 161 18.82 4.71 12.74
C ARG A 161 17.91 5.86 12.29
N ASN A 162 16.60 5.69 12.42
CA ASN A 162 15.62 6.71 12.04
C ASN A 162 15.74 7.95 12.94
N LEU A 163 15.93 7.76 14.24
CA LEU A 163 16.21 8.82 15.22
C LEU A 163 17.50 9.57 14.88
N LEU A 164 18.57 8.84 14.53
CA LEU A 164 19.84 9.45 14.13
C LEU A 164 19.69 10.29 12.86
N ILE A 165 18.93 9.80 11.86
CA ILE A 165 18.63 10.56 10.63
C ILE A 165 17.85 11.83 10.95
N VAL A 166 16.84 11.75 11.82
CA VAL A 166 16.05 12.92 12.27
C VAL A 166 16.95 13.93 13.01
N LEU A 167 17.82 13.47 13.90
CA LEU A 167 18.77 14.33 14.61
C LEU A 167 19.77 15.01 13.67
N ILE A 168 20.29 14.28 12.68
CA ILE A 168 21.18 14.85 11.65
C ILE A 168 20.43 15.90 10.82
N ALA A 169 19.18 15.62 10.42
CA ALA A 169 18.35 16.58 9.70
C ALA A 169 18.15 17.86 10.53
N ILE A 170 17.75 17.74 11.80
CA ILE A 170 17.62 18.88 12.72
C ILE A 170 18.94 19.64 12.87
N GLY A 171 20.08 18.93 12.98
CA GLY A 171 21.40 19.52 13.04
C GLY A 171 21.75 20.33 11.80
N ILE A 172 21.46 19.82 10.61
CA ILE A 172 21.65 20.53 9.33
C ILE A 172 20.77 21.78 9.28
N ILE A 173 19.52 21.69 9.73
CA ILE A 173 18.60 22.84 9.79
C ILE A 173 19.13 23.93 10.70
N ALA A 174 19.51 23.55 11.93
CA ALA A 174 20.08 24.47 12.90
C ALA A 174 21.36 25.11 12.35
N PHE A 175 22.21 24.33 11.66
CA PHE A 175 23.41 24.83 11.02
C PHE A 175 23.10 25.83 9.88
N LEU A 176 22.15 25.53 9.00
CA LEU A 176 21.76 26.43 7.90
C LEU A 176 21.14 27.72 8.42
N ILE A 177 20.23 27.64 9.39
CA ILE A 177 19.64 28.83 10.04
C ILE A 177 20.75 29.64 10.72
N TYR A 178 21.62 29.00 11.49
CA TYR A 178 22.75 29.67 12.11
C TYR A 178 23.62 30.36 11.05
N TRP A 179 24.01 29.66 9.98
CA TRP A 179 24.93 30.16 8.97
C TRP A 179 24.36 31.30 8.11
N PHE A 180 23.07 31.22 7.74
CA PHE A 180 22.45 32.20 6.84
C PHE A 180 21.72 33.34 7.58
N VAL A 181 21.28 33.15 8.82
CA VAL A 181 20.44 34.12 9.55
C VAL A 181 21.16 34.74 10.75
N TRP A 182 21.87 33.93 11.55
CA TRP A 182 22.50 34.38 12.80
C TRP A 182 23.97 34.71 12.67
N ARG A 183 24.68 34.09 11.72
CA ARG A 183 26.08 34.39 11.43
C ARG A 183 26.16 35.83 11.00
N LYS A 184 26.74 36.65 11.86
CA LYS A 184 27.06 38.04 11.54
C LYS A 184 28.12 37.99 10.43
N LYS A 185 27.72 38.28 9.20
CA LYS A 185 28.70 38.65 8.17
C LYS A 185 29.40 39.91 8.71
N PRO A 186 30.74 39.94 8.76
CA PRO A 186 31.43 41.17 9.07
C PRO A 186 30.96 42.21 8.05
N LEU A 187 30.48 43.36 8.51
CA LEU A 187 30.30 44.51 7.62
C LEU A 187 31.63 44.75 6.93
N THR A 188 31.60 44.94 5.62
CA THR A 188 32.76 45.38 4.86
C THR A 188 33.29 46.67 5.49
N GLU A 189 34.61 46.88 5.53
CA GLU A 189 35.18 48.05 6.21
C GLU A 189 34.61 49.37 5.66
N GLU A 190 34.36 49.42 4.35
CA GLU A 190 33.71 50.54 3.66
C GLU A 190 32.30 50.84 4.19
N GLU A 191 31.49 49.82 4.48
CA GLU A 191 30.14 50.00 5.03
C GLU A 191 30.18 50.53 6.46
N LYS A 192 31.20 50.15 7.25
CA LYS A 192 31.40 50.66 8.61
C LYS A 192 31.87 52.13 8.58
N ILE A 193 32.74 52.48 7.63
CA ILE A 193 33.28 53.82 7.47
C ILE A 193 32.22 54.80 6.94
N ALA A 194 31.34 54.33 6.04
CA ALA A 194 30.19 55.12 5.57
C ALA A 194 29.14 55.40 6.67
N LEU A 195 29.06 54.56 7.70
CA LEU A 195 28.16 54.76 8.85
C LEU A 195 28.72 55.73 9.89
N LEU A 196 30.01 56.08 9.84
CA LEU A 196 30.61 57.05 10.73
C LEU A 196 30.15 58.47 10.37
N PRO A 197 29.98 59.36 11.38
CA PRO A 197 29.82 60.79 11.16
C PRO A 197 30.93 61.37 10.27
N PRO A 198 30.66 62.43 9.48
CA PRO A 198 31.62 62.94 8.49
C PRO A 198 32.95 63.37 9.09
N TYR A 199 32.93 63.94 10.29
CA TYR A 199 34.14 64.28 11.05
C TYR A 199 34.97 63.05 11.43
N ASP A 200 34.33 62.03 12.01
CA ASP A 200 35.01 60.80 12.42
C ASP A 200 35.57 60.04 11.20
N ARG A 201 34.86 60.10 10.06
CA ARG A 201 35.32 59.56 8.79
C ARG A 201 36.59 60.27 8.30
N ALA A 202 36.64 61.59 8.40
CA ALA A 202 37.81 62.38 7.99
C ALA A 202 39.02 62.09 8.89
N LYS A 203 38.83 62.06 10.22
CA LYS A 203 39.89 61.68 11.19
C LYS A 203 40.40 60.25 10.97
N LEU A 204 39.49 59.31 10.70
CA LEU A 204 39.87 57.94 10.40
C LEU A 204 40.67 57.85 9.09
N ALA A 205 40.28 58.59 8.05
CA ALA A 205 41.02 58.64 6.79
C ALA A 205 42.44 59.21 6.98
N LEU A 206 42.61 60.24 7.81
CA LEU A 206 43.94 60.75 8.16
C LEU A 206 44.77 59.72 8.94
N LYS A 207 44.15 58.98 9.86
CA LYS A 207 44.84 57.92 10.59
C LYS A 207 45.27 56.77 9.66
N GLN A 208 44.41 56.37 8.72
CA GLN A 208 44.75 55.38 7.69
C GLN A 208 45.89 55.87 6.78
N LEU A 209 45.91 57.17 6.48
CA LEU A 209 47.00 57.81 5.75
C LEU A 209 48.31 57.78 6.54
N ASP A 210 48.29 57.93 7.87
CA ASP A 210 49.50 57.80 8.71
C ASP A 210 50.02 56.37 8.79
N GLU A 211 49.12 55.40 8.78
CA GLU A 211 49.43 53.97 8.77
C GLU A 211 49.87 53.48 7.37
N SER A 212 49.73 54.33 6.34
CA SER A 212 50.14 54.02 4.97
C SER A 212 51.65 54.20 4.77
N ASN A 213 52.25 53.39 3.90
CA ASN A 213 53.68 53.47 3.59
C ASN A 213 53.98 54.46 2.43
N TYR A 214 53.04 55.32 2.04
CA TYR A 214 53.20 56.19 0.85
C TYR A 214 54.42 57.12 0.96
N LEU A 215 54.67 57.72 2.13
CA LEU A 215 55.83 58.58 2.33
C LEU A 215 57.15 57.80 2.37
N GLU A 216 57.14 56.54 2.81
CA GLU A 216 58.32 55.68 2.83
C GLU A 216 58.72 55.25 1.42
N GLN A 217 57.73 54.98 0.58
CA GLN A 217 57.88 54.53 -0.81
C GLN A 217 58.01 55.69 -1.83
N ASP A 218 58.14 56.94 -1.35
CA ASP A 218 58.19 58.16 -2.17
C ASP A 218 56.95 58.36 -3.09
N GLU A 219 55.80 57.79 -2.70
CA GLU A 219 54.51 57.89 -3.41
C GLU A 219 53.73 59.17 -3.02
N PHE A 220 54.37 60.34 -3.14
CA PHE A 220 53.78 61.62 -2.74
C PHE A 220 52.45 61.93 -3.45
N LYS A 221 52.27 61.49 -4.70
CA LYS A 221 51.02 61.69 -5.45
C LYS A 221 49.84 60.98 -4.79
N ALA A 222 50.01 59.73 -4.36
CA ALA A 222 48.97 58.97 -3.68
C ALA A 222 48.68 59.61 -2.31
N TYR A 223 49.72 59.93 -1.55
CA TYR A 223 49.61 60.58 -0.24
C TYR A 223 48.79 61.87 -0.28
N TYR A 224 49.15 62.82 -1.14
CA TYR A 224 48.41 64.09 -1.27
C TYR A 224 47.02 63.91 -1.90
N SER A 225 46.80 62.85 -2.69
CA SER A 225 45.46 62.53 -3.20
C SER A 225 44.54 62.11 -2.07
N GLU A 226 44.98 61.20 -1.20
CA GLU A 226 44.19 60.77 -0.04
C GLU A 226 44.02 61.87 1.00
N LEU A 227 45.09 62.62 1.32
CA LEU A 227 45.05 63.73 2.27
C LEU A 227 44.00 64.78 1.88
N THR A 228 44.07 65.24 0.63
CA THR A 228 43.12 66.25 0.13
C THR A 228 41.71 65.69 -0.04
N LEU A 229 41.58 64.41 -0.38
CA LEU A 229 40.28 63.75 -0.46
C LEU A 229 39.59 63.68 0.90
N ALA A 230 40.33 63.42 1.99
CA ALA A 230 39.77 63.35 3.35
C ALA A 230 39.11 64.67 3.78
N ILE A 231 39.83 65.79 3.66
CA ILE A 231 39.29 67.11 3.99
C ILE A 231 38.23 67.57 2.98
N ARG A 232 38.41 67.32 1.67
CA ARG A 232 37.41 67.72 0.67
C ARG A 232 36.09 67.00 0.90
N LYS A 233 36.08 65.70 1.21
CA LYS A 233 34.85 64.96 1.59
C LYS A 233 34.18 65.56 2.83
N TYR A 234 34.97 65.95 3.82
CA TYR A 234 34.42 66.58 5.03
C TYR A 234 33.78 67.94 4.73
N LEU A 235 34.47 68.78 3.97
CA LEU A 235 33.94 70.07 3.51
C LEU A 235 32.73 69.88 2.60
N ASP A 236 32.72 68.86 1.75
CA ASP A 236 31.62 68.52 0.85
C ASP A 236 30.33 68.25 1.62
N GLU A 237 30.42 67.39 2.63
CA GLU A 237 29.26 66.97 3.42
C GLU A 237 28.79 68.03 4.44
N LYS A 238 29.66 68.96 4.86
CA LYS A 238 29.38 69.86 5.99
C LYS A 238 29.44 71.35 5.72
N VAL A 239 30.09 71.77 4.65
CA VAL A 239 30.37 73.19 4.37
C VAL A 239 29.83 73.61 3.01
N TYR A 240 30.13 72.83 1.97
CA TYR A 240 29.79 73.13 0.59
C TYR A 240 29.67 71.85 -0.23
N ASP A 241 28.45 71.48 -0.61
CA ASP A 241 28.03 70.25 -1.30
C ASP A 241 28.62 69.99 -2.71
N HIS A 242 29.58 70.81 -3.15
CA HIS A 242 30.32 70.61 -4.40
C HIS A 242 31.84 70.72 -4.21
N ALA A 243 32.35 70.58 -2.97
CA ALA A 243 33.78 70.69 -2.68
C ALA A 243 34.63 69.60 -3.36
N LEU A 244 34.07 68.42 -3.62
CA LEU A 244 34.74 67.37 -4.39
C LEU A 244 34.82 67.68 -5.88
N GLU A 245 33.80 68.34 -6.44
CA GLU A 245 33.68 68.67 -7.86
C GLU A 245 34.40 69.98 -8.22
N SER A 246 34.70 70.81 -7.21
CA SER A 246 35.34 72.10 -7.40
C SER A 246 36.85 72.00 -7.58
N THR A 247 37.39 72.84 -8.45
CA THR A 247 38.85 73.08 -8.52
C THR A 247 39.34 73.71 -7.20
N THR A 248 40.66 73.67 -6.96
CA THR A 248 41.25 74.27 -5.76
C THR A 248 40.89 75.77 -5.63
N ASP A 249 41.00 76.54 -6.72
CA ASP A 249 40.72 77.97 -6.68
C ASP A 249 39.22 78.27 -6.49
N GLU A 250 38.32 77.46 -7.07
CA GLU A 250 36.87 77.58 -6.87
C GLU A 250 36.49 77.25 -5.42
N LEU A 251 37.01 76.16 -4.86
CA LEU A 251 36.75 75.76 -3.49
C LEU A 251 37.22 76.85 -2.51
N ILE A 252 38.45 77.34 -2.68
CA ILE A 252 38.99 78.40 -1.81
C ILE A 252 38.19 79.70 -1.96
N SER A 253 37.83 80.08 -3.19
CA SER A 253 36.98 81.26 -3.43
C SER A 253 35.61 81.11 -2.77
N ARG A 254 35.02 79.90 -2.82
CA ARG A 254 33.76 79.61 -2.15
C ARG A 254 33.86 79.69 -0.63
N LEU A 255 34.91 79.13 -0.03
CA LEU A 255 35.15 79.24 1.41
C LEU A 255 35.32 80.69 1.86
N LYS A 256 36.02 81.53 1.07
CA LYS A 256 36.14 82.98 1.32
C LYS A 256 34.78 83.68 1.26
N LEU A 257 33.96 83.38 0.25
CA LEU A 257 32.61 83.94 0.13
C LEU A 257 31.69 83.52 1.29
N LEU A 258 31.77 82.27 1.75
CA LEU A 258 30.98 81.79 2.90
C LEU A 258 31.38 82.49 4.21
N LYS A 259 32.68 82.73 4.38
CA LYS A 259 33.23 83.52 5.50
C LYS A 259 32.77 84.97 5.42
N ASP A 260 32.98 85.64 4.28
CA ASP A 260 32.66 87.06 4.09
C ASP A 260 31.15 87.34 4.19
N GLY A 261 30.33 86.34 3.84
CA GLY A 261 28.88 86.36 4.01
C GLY A 261 28.38 86.01 5.42
N ASN A 262 29.28 85.85 6.40
CA ASN A 262 28.99 85.41 7.78
C ASN A 262 28.14 84.13 7.87
N GLN A 263 28.25 83.23 6.89
CA GLN A 263 27.51 81.95 6.89
C GLN A 263 28.25 80.90 7.72
N ILE A 264 29.58 80.97 7.75
CA ILE A 264 30.46 80.09 8.53
C ILE A 264 31.65 80.92 9.02
N ASP A 265 31.92 80.91 10.33
CA ASP A 265 33.00 81.70 10.94
C ASP A 265 34.39 81.03 10.80
N LEU A 266 34.78 80.69 9.57
CA LEU A 266 36.10 80.11 9.31
C LEU A 266 37.18 81.17 9.52
N SER A 267 38.26 80.82 10.21
CA SER A 267 39.38 81.73 10.42
C SER A 267 40.08 82.02 9.08
N GLN A 268 40.62 83.24 8.95
CA GLN A 268 41.34 83.60 7.71
C GLN A 268 42.62 82.77 7.54
N GLU A 269 43.17 82.31 8.67
CA GLU A 269 44.30 81.38 8.75
C GLU A 269 43.94 79.99 8.23
N THR A 270 42.79 79.43 8.64
CA THR A 270 42.28 78.14 8.14
C THR A 270 42.17 78.12 6.62
N ILE A 271 41.55 79.14 6.03
CA ILE A 271 41.41 79.23 4.57
C ILE A 271 42.79 79.31 3.89
N LYS A 272 43.73 80.07 4.47
CA LYS A 272 45.09 80.20 3.94
C LYS A 272 45.87 78.89 4.04
N ASN A 273 45.72 78.14 5.13
CA ASN A 273 46.34 76.85 5.36
C ASN A 273 45.81 75.82 4.36
N LEU A 274 44.49 75.73 4.19
CA LEU A 274 43.85 74.89 3.18
C LEU A 274 44.29 75.27 1.75
N GLU A 275 44.35 76.57 1.42
CA GLU A 275 44.80 77.06 0.11
C GLU A 275 46.25 76.64 -0.18
N SER A 276 47.15 76.81 0.80
CA SER A 276 48.56 76.41 0.69
C SER A 276 48.71 74.92 0.44
N ILE A 277 47.99 74.09 1.21
CA ILE A 277 48.09 72.63 1.13
C ILE A 277 47.46 72.11 -0.17
N PHE A 278 46.32 72.65 -0.60
CA PHE A 278 45.69 72.27 -1.86
C PHE A 278 46.54 72.66 -3.07
N LYS A 279 47.11 73.87 -3.11
CA LYS A 279 48.02 74.28 -4.19
C LYS A 279 49.26 73.40 -4.24
N ARG A 280 49.80 73.00 -3.09
CA ARG A 280 50.92 72.06 -3.02
C ARG A 280 50.54 70.67 -3.52
N ALA A 281 49.38 70.17 -3.12
CA ALA A 281 48.85 68.91 -3.62
C ALA A 281 48.69 68.93 -5.15
N ASP A 282 48.22 70.04 -5.72
CA ASP A 282 48.11 70.20 -7.18
C ASP A 282 49.48 70.19 -7.86
N LEU A 283 50.49 70.87 -7.30
CA LEU A 283 51.87 70.81 -7.79
C LEU A 283 52.44 69.38 -7.74
N VAL A 284 52.15 68.61 -6.69
CA VAL A 284 52.56 67.20 -6.58
C VAL A 284 51.86 66.34 -7.63
N LYS A 285 50.54 66.50 -7.78
CA LYS A 285 49.70 65.66 -8.67
C LYS A 285 49.94 65.91 -10.15
N PHE A 286 50.14 67.18 -10.54
CA PHE A 286 50.18 67.60 -11.94
C PHE A 286 51.55 68.08 -12.41
N ALA A 287 52.34 68.71 -11.53
CA ALA A 287 53.68 69.22 -11.86
C ALA A 287 54.82 68.30 -11.38
N LYS A 288 54.50 67.13 -10.79
CA LYS A 288 55.46 66.14 -10.25
C LYS A 288 56.45 66.75 -9.24
N SER A 289 56.00 67.75 -8.48
CA SER A 289 56.79 68.29 -7.36
C SER A 289 56.99 67.23 -6.29
N VAL A 290 58.19 67.19 -5.70
CA VAL A 290 58.54 66.26 -4.61
C VAL A 290 58.86 67.10 -3.37
N PRO A 291 57.88 67.34 -2.47
CA PRO A 291 58.11 68.03 -1.22
C PRO A 291 58.91 67.15 -0.26
N ASP A 292 59.52 67.78 0.74
CA ASP A 292 60.17 67.04 1.82
C ASP A 292 59.18 66.20 2.63
N LYS A 293 59.62 65.05 3.16
CA LYS A 293 58.75 64.13 3.91
C LYS A 293 58.24 64.76 5.21
N GLU A 294 59.06 65.56 5.87
CA GLU A 294 58.64 66.28 7.09
C GLU A 294 57.63 67.37 6.77
N LEU A 295 57.75 68.00 5.60
CA LEU A 295 56.77 68.97 5.11
C LEU A 295 55.41 68.31 4.81
N ALA A 296 55.39 67.11 4.24
CA ALA A 296 54.16 66.36 3.99
C ALA A 296 53.45 65.94 5.29
N LYS A 297 54.21 65.51 6.32
CA LYS A 297 53.66 65.22 7.65
C LYS A 297 53.10 66.47 8.32
N LEU A 298 53.78 67.62 8.17
CA LEU A 298 53.30 68.90 8.67
C LEU A 298 51.96 69.27 8.03
N ASP A 299 51.85 69.15 6.70
CA ASP A 299 50.61 69.43 5.98
C ASP A 299 49.46 68.52 6.45
N ARG A 300 49.72 67.21 6.71
CA ARG A 300 48.73 66.32 7.31
C ARG A 300 48.28 66.80 8.69
N ASN A 301 49.20 67.18 9.56
CA ASN A 301 48.86 67.67 10.90
C ASN A 301 48.09 68.99 10.84
N THR A 302 48.42 69.87 9.90
CA THR A 302 47.65 71.08 9.65
C THR A 302 46.22 70.72 9.22
N ILE A 303 46.03 69.81 8.26
CA ILE A 303 44.68 69.35 7.87
C ILE A 303 43.90 68.77 9.06
N ASP A 304 44.55 67.99 9.92
CA ASP A 304 43.93 67.42 11.12
C ASP A 304 43.36 68.52 12.05
N VAL A 305 44.14 69.58 12.28
CA VAL A 305 43.72 70.76 13.06
C VAL A 305 42.63 71.56 12.34
N GLU A 306 42.74 71.74 11.03
CA GLU A 306 41.72 72.47 10.27
C GLU A 306 40.37 71.73 10.26
N ILE A 307 40.36 70.38 10.26
CA ILE A 307 39.14 69.59 10.42
C ILE A 307 38.48 69.86 11.78
N ASP A 308 39.28 69.99 12.84
CA ASP A 308 38.78 70.32 14.19
C ASP A 308 38.18 71.72 14.22
N HIS A 309 38.90 72.70 13.68
CA HIS A 309 38.44 74.08 13.62
C HIS A 309 37.15 74.22 12.79
N VAL A 310 37.05 73.54 11.64
CA VAL A 310 35.82 73.50 10.84
C VAL A 310 34.67 72.88 11.65
N LYS A 311 34.90 71.81 12.42
CA LYS A 311 33.86 71.20 13.25
C LYS A 311 33.35 72.15 14.35
N GLU A 312 34.25 72.87 15.01
CA GLU A 312 33.91 73.77 16.12
C GLU A 312 33.07 74.97 15.66
N VAL A 313 33.33 75.44 14.44
CA VAL A 313 32.64 76.58 13.85
C VAL A 313 31.26 76.22 13.28
N LEU A 314 31.02 74.95 12.97
CA LEU A 314 29.73 74.49 12.46
C LEU A 314 28.68 74.42 13.58
N PRO A 315 27.43 74.85 13.31
CA PRO A 315 26.35 74.74 14.29
C PRO A 315 26.05 73.27 14.62
N GLU A 316 25.52 73.03 15.84
CA GLU A 316 25.06 71.68 16.18
C GLU A 316 24.01 71.19 15.17
N PRO A 317 23.99 69.88 14.85
CA PRO A 317 23.00 69.32 13.92
C PRO A 317 21.58 69.65 14.38
N SER A 318 20.75 70.15 13.45
CA SER A 318 19.36 70.48 13.72
C SER A 318 18.56 69.24 14.19
N GLU A 319 17.44 69.46 14.88
CA GLU A 319 16.57 68.34 15.30
C GLU A 319 16.08 67.50 14.10
N GLU A 320 15.85 68.14 12.95
CA GLU A 320 15.45 67.47 11.71
C GLU A 320 16.55 66.54 11.18
N GLU A 321 17.82 66.97 11.21
CA GLU A 321 18.96 66.14 10.80
C GLU A 321 19.19 64.95 11.74
N LYS A 322 18.99 65.15 13.06
CA LYS A 322 19.07 64.06 14.06
C LYS A 322 17.96 63.03 13.80
N LEU A 323 16.74 63.50 13.53
CA LEU A 323 15.59 62.65 13.24
C LEU A 323 15.75 61.89 11.91
N LEU A 324 16.26 62.53 10.85
CA LEU A 324 16.55 61.88 9.57
C LEU A 324 17.60 60.76 9.73
N ASN A 325 18.67 61.01 10.48
CA ASN A 325 19.69 60.00 10.78
C ASN A 325 19.12 58.82 11.57
N GLN A 326 18.23 59.06 12.53
CA GLN A 326 17.56 58.01 13.27
C GLN A 326 16.62 57.19 12.35
N GLN A 327 15.80 57.86 11.54
CA GLN A 327 14.93 57.20 10.57
C GLN A 327 15.72 56.35 9.58
N TYR A 328 16.88 56.82 9.11
CA TYR A 328 17.75 56.07 8.22
C TYR A 328 18.29 54.80 8.89
N LYS A 329 18.76 54.89 10.15
CA LYS A 329 19.20 53.73 10.94
C LYS A 329 18.06 52.72 11.14
N GLU A 330 16.87 53.19 11.52
CA GLU A 330 15.70 52.34 11.70
C GLU A 330 15.26 51.67 10.39
N ALA A 331 15.30 52.38 9.26
CA ALA A 331 14.98 51.83 7.95
C ALA A 331 15.97 50.71 7.54
N GLN A 332 17.26 50.89 7.82
CA GLN A 332 18.30 49.88 7.59
C GLN A 332 18.08 48.65 8.49
N GLU A 333 17.73 48.84 9.76
CA GLU A 333 17.39 47.72 10.65
C GLU A 333 16.13 46.98 10.20
N ARG A 334 15.09 47.69 9.77
CA ARG A 334 13.86 47.10 9.21
C ARG A 334 14.17 46.28 7.96
N LYS A 335 15.00 46.80 7.04
CA LYS A 335 15.46 46.06 5.85
C LYS A 335 16.22 44.80 6.24
N ARG A 336 17.13 44.87 7.22
CA ARG A 336 17.87 43.70 7.74
C ARG A 336 16.95 42.66 8.38
N LYS A 337 15.98 43.08 9.20
CA LYS A 337 14.96 42.20 9.82
C LYS A 337 14.10 41.51 8.76
N ARG A 338 13.60 42.25 7.76
CA ARG A 338 12.83 41.70 6.64
C ARG A 338 13.65 40.69 5.84
N ARG A 339 14.90 41.00 5.50
CA ARG A 339 15.79 40.07 4.78
C ARG A 339 16.00 38.77 5.55
N LYS A 340 16.24 38.86 6.88
CA LYS A 340 16.36 37.67 7.73
C LYS A 340 15.08 36.85 7.72
N MET A 341 13.92 37.48 7.86
CA MET A 341 12.62 36.82 7.82
C MET A 341 12.38 36.09 6.49
N VAL A 342 12.65 36.75 5.36
CA VAL A 342 12.51 36.15 4.01
C VAL A 342 13.44 34.95 3.85
N ILE A 343 14.71 35.07 4.26
CA ILE A 343 15.65 33.94 4.19
C ILE A 343 15.18 32.77 5.06
N THR A 344 14.72 33.04 6.29
CA THR A 344 14.18 32.00 7.17
C THR A 344 12.97 31.30 6.53
N ILE A 345 12.03 32.06 5.96
CA ILE A 345 10.86 31.50 5.27
C ILE A 345 11.29 30.63 4.09
N LEU A 346 12.24 31.09 3.27
CA LEU A 346 12.75 30.32 2.14
C LEU A 346 13.42 29.01 2.57
N ILE A 347 14.18 29.01 3.67
CA ILE A 347 14.77 27.79 4.24
C ILE A 347 13.68 26.83 4.70
N ILE A 348 12.64 27.31 5.38
CA ILE A 348 11.52 26.47 5.85
C ILE A 348 10.76 25.86 4.66
N ILE A 349 10.41 26.66 3.65
CA ILE A 349 9.72 26.19 2.45
C ILE A 349 10.57 25.16 1.70
N GLY A 350 11.86 25.47 1.50
CA GLY A 350 12.79 24.55 0.84
C GLY A 350 12.92 23.22 1.59
N LEU A 351 12.86 23.25 2.92
CA LEU A 351 12.87 22.04 3.73
C LEU A 351 11.60 21.22 3.58
N LEU A 352 10.42 21.85 3.68
CA LEU A 352 9.14 21.17 3.49
C LEU A 352 9.08 20.49 2.12
N ALA A 353 9.53 21.20 1.08
CA ALA A 353 9.63 20.65 -0.28
C ALA A 353 10.60 19.45 -0.35
N ALA A 354 11.79 19.57 0.23
CA ALA A 354 12.76 18.47 0.26
C ALA A 354 12.26 17.24 1.04
N THR A 355 11.56 17.46 2.16
CA THR A 355 10.94 16.38 2.94
C THR A 355 9.82 15.69 2.15
N PHE A 356 8.93 16.46 1.50
CA PHE A 356 7.89 15.92 0.63
C PHE A 356 8.48 15.09 -0.52
N VAL A 357 9.50 15.61 -1.22
CA VAL A 357 10.20 14.89 -2.30
C VAL A 357 10.88 13.62 -1.77
N GLY A 358 11.55 13.70 -0.62
CA GLY A 358 12.23 12.54 -0.02
C GLY A 358 11.27 11.41 0.36
N PHE A 359 10.10 11.75 0.93
CA PHE A 359 9.05 10.75 1.18
C PHE A 359 8.43 10.24 -0.12
N GLY A 360 8.19 11.12 -1.11
CA GLY A 360 7.64 10.74 -2.41
C GLY A 360 8.52 9.73 -3.16
N ILE A 361 9.86 9.89 -3.11
CA ILE A 361 10.79 8.92 -3.69
C ILE A 361 10.77 7.58 -2.95
N LYS A 362 10.62 7.59 -1.62
CA LYS A 362 10.70 6.37 -0.80
C LYS A 362 9.41 5.54 -0.81
N TYR A 363 8.26 6.20 -0.71
CA TYR A 363 6.96 5.54 -0.53
C TYR A 363 6.02 5.73 -1.73
N GLY A 364 6.38 6.57 -2.71
CA GLY A 364 5.51 6.95 -3.81
C GLY A 364 4.81 8.28 -3.55
N PHE A 365 4.78 9.17 -4.54
CA PHE A 365 4.17 10.49 -4.40
C PHE A 365 2.67 10.42 -4.10
N LYS A 366 1.94 9.50 -4.75
CA LYS A 366 0.50 9.26 -4.52
C LYS A 366 0.22 8.89 -3.05
N TYR A 367 0.91 7.88 -2.53
CA TYR A 367 0.79 7.48 -1.12
C TYR A 367 1.07 8.64 -0.15
N VAL A 368 2.12 9.44 -0.40
CA VAL A 368 2.46 10.58 0.48
C VAL A 368 1.42 11.69 0.41
N THR A 369 0.87 11.98 -0.77
CA THR A 369 -0.22 12.96 -0.91
C THR A 369 -1.47 12.45 -0.22
N ASP A 370 -1.81 11.18 -0.38
CA ASP A 370 -3.04 10.58 0.14
C ASP A 370 -2.96 10.48 1.67
N LYS A 371 -1.78 10.17 2.22
CA LYS A 371 -1.55 10.21 3.68
C LYS A 371 -1.60 11.64 4.26
N LEU A 372 -1.16 12.65 3.51
CA LEU A 372 -1.18 14.05 3.97
C LEU A 372 -2.58 14.67 3.89
N LEU A 373 -3.36 14.27 2.88
CA LEU A 373 -4.74 14.70 2.66
C LEU A 373 -5.76 13.89 3.45
N SER A 374 -5.33 12.93 4.27
CA SER A 374 -6.20 12.03 5.04
C SER A 374 -7.19 11.29 4.16
N ASN A 375 -6.69 10.52 3.19
CA ASN A 375 -7.53 9.62 2.39
C ASN A 375 -8.13 8.53 3.29
N ASP A 376 -9.46 8.43 3.28
CA ASP A 376 -10.23 7.54 4.16
C ASP A 376 -9.95 6.05 3.89
N SER A 377 -9.91 5.63 2.62
CA SER A 377 -9.63 4.25 2.23
C SER A 377 -8.23 3.81 2.64
N LEU A 378 -7.23 4.68 2.51
CA LEU A 378 -5.86 4.40 2.99
C LEU A 378 -5.83 4.23 4.52
N GLU A 379 -6.59 5.04 5.26
CA GLU A 379 -6.67 4.91 6.72
C GLU A 379 -7.33 3.58 7.14
N LEU A 380 -8.40 3.17 6.46
CA LEU A 380 -9.05 1.88 6.69
C LEU A 380 -8.13 0.70 6.35
N LEU A 381 -7.35 0.79 5.27
CA LEU A 381 -6.43 -0.26 4.84
C LEU A 381 -5.30 -0.47 5.86
N GLU A 382 -4.65 0.61 6.32
CA GLU A 382 -3.52 0.56 7.26
C GLU A 382 -3.93 0.45 8.74
N GLY A 383 -5.22 0.66 9.03
CA GLY A 383 -5.78 0.63 10.37
C GLY A 383 -5.72 -0.75 11.05
N GLU A 384 -6.29 -0.83 12.25
CA GLU A 384 -6.44 -2.10 12.96
C GLU A 384 -7.62 -2.90 12.40
N TRP A 385 -7.34 -4.06 11.82
CA TRP A 385 -8.37 -4.95 11.30
C TRP A 385 -8.92 -5.85 12.40
N VAL A 386 -10.23 -6.02 12.39
CA VAL A 386 -10.94 -6.91 13.30
C VAL A 386 -11.32 -8.19 12.57
N ASN A 387 -11.19 -9.33 13.25
CA ASN A 387 -11.71 -10.60 12.77
C ASN A 387 -12.91 -10.99 13.64
N SER A 388 -14.10 -11.09 13.05
CA SER A 388 -15.36 -11.27 13.77
C SER A 388 -16.25 -12.29 13.09
N ALA A 389 -17.14 -12.91 13.86
CA ALA A 389 -18.13 -13.86 13.38
C ALA A 389 -19.54 -13.26 13.49
N TYR A 390 -20.31 -13.29 12.41
CA TYR A 390 -21.62 -12.65 12.30
C TYR A 390 -22.69 -13.63 11.82
N GLY A 391 -23.93 -13.44 12.28
CA GLY A 391 -25.08 -14.25 11.87
C GLY A 391 -25.15 -15.64 12.51
N VAL A 392 -26.21 -16.37 12.14
CA VAL A 392 -26.44 -17.76 12.51
C VAL A 392 -26.96 -18.50 11.27
N PRO A 393 -26.20 -19.44 10.66
CA PRO A 393 -24.85 -19.88 11.02
C PRO A 393 -23.81 -18.75 10.93
N PRO A 394 -22.68 -18.85 11.66
CA PRO A 394 -21.70 -17.77 11.71
C PRO A 394 -20.82 -17.71 10.46
N ILE A 395 -20.71 -16.53 9.87
CA ILE A 395 -19.73 -16.17 8.85
C ILE A 395 -18.60 -15.42 9.54
N THR A 396 -17.38 -15.94 9.44
CA THR A 396 -16.17 -15.28 9.96
C THR A 396 -15.56 -14.43 8.86
N ILE A 397 -15.26 -13.18 9.15
CA ILE A 397 -14.73 -12.22 8.18
C ILE A 397 -13.80 -11.22 8.88
N SER A 398 -12.74 -10.82 8.19
CA SER A 398 -11.86 -9.74 8.64
C SER A 398 -12.21 -8.45 7.91
N THR A 399 -12.52 -7.41 8.68
CA THR A 399 -12.94 -6.10 8.16
C THR A 399 -12.12 -4.97 8.81
N PRO A 400 -11.98 -3.81 8.13
CA PRO A 400 -11.28 -2.66 8.70
C PRO A 400 -12.02 -2.03 9.89
N GLN A 401 -13.33 -2.27 10.01
CA GLN A 401 -14.17 -1.79 11.09
C GLN A 401 -15.19 -2.86 11.49
N VAL A 402 -15.66 -2.82 12.73
CA VAL A 402 -16.67 -3.76 13.25
C VAL A 402 -18.01 -3.51 12.56
N LEU A 403 -18.58 -4.54 11.93
CA LEU A 403 -19.93 -4.48 11.38
C LEU A 403 -20.96 -4.38 12.51
N LYS A 404 -21.84 -3.39 12.43
CA LYS A 404 -22.87 -3.13 13.45
C LYS A 404 -24.16 -3.83 13.05
N ARG A 405 -24.79 -4.50 14.02
CA ARG A 405 -26.10 -5.11 13.80
C ARG A 405 -27.13 -4.02 13.53
N ILE A 406 -27.92 -4.20 12.47
CA ILE A 406 -29.07 -3.36 12.18
C ILE A 406 -30.29 -4.02 12.83
N GLU A 407 -30.86 -3.33 13.81
CA GLU A 407 -32.15 -3.69 14.38
C GLU A 407 -33.22 -3.20 13.41
N VAL A 408 -33.82 -4.13 12.66
CA VAL A 408 -34.95 -3.81 11.79
C VAL A 408 -36.19 -4.53 12.29
N ASP A 409 -37.22 -3.75 12.64
CA ASP A 409 -38.54 -4.25 13.03
C ASP A 409 -39.33 -4.85 11.84
N SER A 410 -38.86 -4.74 10.60
CA SER A 410 -39.36 -5.47 9.42
C SER A 410 -38.71 -4.94 8.13
N LEU A 411 -37.90 -5.76 7.48
CA LEU A 411 -37.49 -5.55 6.09
C LEU A 411 -38.35 -6.52 5.26
N ASN A 412 -39.28 -5.98 4.47
CA ASN A 412 -40.13 -6.73 3.53
C ASN A 412 -39.31 -7.16 2.30
N ILE A 413 -38.23 -7.93 2.50
CA ILE A 413 -37.33 -8.34 1.42
C ILE A 413 -37.87 -9.58 0.67
N VAL A 414 -38.82 -10.32 1.24
CA VAL A 414 -39.45 -11.46 0.56
C VAL A 414 -40.92 -11.53 0.95
N ALA A 415 -41.79 -11.86 -0.01
CA ALA A 415 -43.16 -12.27 0.28
C ALA A 415 -43.15 -13.55 1.13
N GLY A 416 -43.15 -13.40 2.46
CA GLY A 416 -43.17 -14.48 3.44
C GLY A 416 -42.52 -14.10 4.77
N PRO A 417 -42.80 -14.80 5.88
CA PRO A 417 -42.25 -14.50 7.19
C PRO A 417 -40.77 -14.93 7.30
N VAL A 418 -39.84 -14.21 6.67
CA VAL A 418 -38.39 -14.49 6.74
C VAL A 418 -37.83 -13.94 8.05
N ASN A 419 -37.02 -14.75 8.76
CA ASN A 419 -36.18 -14.20 9.84
C ASN A 419 -34.90 -13.66 9.20
N PHE A 420 -34.68 -12.36 9.34
CA PHE A 420 -33.58 -11.63 8.70
C PHE A 420 -32.63 -11.07 9.76
N THR A 421 -31.33 -11.21 9.56
CA THR A 421 -30.31 -10.55 10.38
C THR A 421 -29.29 -9.88 9.48
N GLU A 422 -29.04 -8.60 9.74
CA GLU A 422 -28.07 -7.78 8.99
C GLU A 422 -27.04 -7.15 9.92
N PHE A 423 -25.81 -7.13 9.45
CA PHE A 423 -24.69 -6.40 10.03
C PHE A 423 -24.03 -5.58 8.94
N LYS A 424 -23.79 -4.29 9.17
CA LYS A 424 -23.15 -3.43 8.15
C LYS A 424 -22.14 -2.44 8.71
N TYR A 425 -21.26 -2.01 7.82
CA TYR A 425 -20.38 -0.86 7.94
C TYR A 425 -20.61 0.02 6.71
N GLY A 426 -20.90 1.31 6.95
CA GLY A 426 -21.35 2.22 5.91
C GLY A 426 -22.74 1.92 5.37
N ASP A 427 -23.24 2.82 4.53
CA ASP A 427 -24.39 2.64 3.66
C ASP A 427 -23.92 2.34 2.23
N VAL A 428 -24.79 1.78 1.39
CA VAL A 428 -24.45 1.35 0.02
C VAL A 428 -23.92 2.49 -0.86
N LEU A 429 -24.24 3.74 -0.50
CA LEU A 429 -23.83 4.97 -1.17
C LEU A 429 -22.56 5.61 -0.60
N ASP A 430 -22.01 5.07 0.51
CA ASP A 430 -20.76 5.54 1.07
C ASP A 430 -19.56 5.04 0.24
N ASP A 431 -18.40 5.67 0.43
CA ASP A 431 -17.16 5.35 -0.31
C ASP A 431 -16.74 3.88 -0.21
N LEU A 432 -17.07 3.23 0.92
CA LEU A 432 -16.95 1.79 1.14
C LEU A 432 -18.13 1.32 2.00
N SER A 433 -18.92 0.39 1.47
CA SER A 433 -19.95 -0.33 2.22
C SER A 433 -19.61 -1.80 2.34
N ILE A 434 -19.84 -2.37 3.52
CA ILE A 434 -19.75 -3.81 3.76
C ILE A 434 -21.00 -4.21 4.52
N SER A 435 -21.82 -5.08 3.96
CA SER A 435 -22.98 -5.65 4.63
C SER A 435 -22.96 -7.17 4.59
N LEU A 436 -23.49 -7.75 5.65
CA LEU A 436 -23.60 -9.18 5.85
C LEU A 436 -25.01 -9.49 6.28
N THR A 437 -25.67 -10.32 5.50
CA THR A 437 -27.07 -10.64 5.61
C THR A 437 -27.25 -12.14 5.75
N THR A 438 -28.09 -12.56 6.69
CA THR A 438 -28.58 -13.94 6.81
C THR A 438 -30.10 -13.96 6.76
N ALA A 439 -30.66 -14.74 5.85
CA ALA A 439 -32.08 -14.91 5.66
C ALA A 439 -32.46 -16.38 5.82
N ILE A 440 -33.44 -16.67 6.70
CA ILE A 440 -33.97 -18.02 6.94
C ILE A 440 -35.36 -18.13 6.33
N ILE A 441 -35.53 -19.04 5.36
CA ILE A 441 -36.80 -19.27 4.67
C ILE A 441 -37.62 -20.31 5.45
N LYS A 442 -38.73 -19.89 6.07
CA LYS A 442 -39.50 -20.72 7.02
C LYS A 442 -40.27 -21.90 6.40
N ASP A 443 -40.61 -21.82 5.11
CA ASP A 443 -41.46 -22.82 4.42
C ASP A 443 -40.74 -23.53 3.26
N HIS A 444 -39.41 -23.48 3.24
CA HIS A 444 -38.61 -24.14 2.21
C HIS A 444 -38.43 -25.63 2.54
N LYS A 445 -38.67 -26.50 1.56
CA LYS A 445 -38.43 -27.95 1.74
C LYS A 445 -36.94 -28.23 1.60
N ALA A 446 -36.41 -29.07 2.49
CA ALA A 446 -34.99 -29.46 2.48
C ALA A 446 -34.53 -30.12 1.16
N ASP A 447 -35.46 -30.67 0.37
CA ASP A 447 -35.17 -31.40 -0.87
C ASP A 447 -35.14 -30.50 -2.12
N GLU A 448 -35.51 -29.23 -2.01
CA GLU A 448 -35.51 -28.27 -3.12
C GLU A 448 -34.24 -27.40 -3.00
N PRO A 449 -33.22 -27.52 -3.88
CA PRO A 449 -32.02 -26.70 -3.75
C PRO A 449 -32.32 -25.22 -4.06
N ILE A 450 -31.79 -24.31 -3.24
CA ILE A 450 -31.86 -22.87 -3.50
C ILE A 450 -30.96 -22.51 -4.69
N ASP A 451 -31.57 -21.92 -5.72
CA ASP A 451 -30.85 -21.44 -6.90
C ASP A 451 -30.14 -20.09 -6.59
N LEU A 452 -28.82 -20.16 -6.37
CA LEU A 452 -28.00 -18.99 -6.10
C LEU A 452 -28.01 -17.96 -7.24
N ALA A 453 -28.27 -18.37 -8.49
CA ALA A 453 -28.36 -17.42 -9.60
C ALA A 453 -29.61 -16.54 -9.46
N GLN A 454 -30.74 -17.12 -9.06
CA GLN A 454 -31.97 -16.35 -8.77
C GLN A 454 -31.82 -15.46 -7.53
N VAL A 455 -31.06 -15.90 -6.51
CA VAL A 455 -30.72 -15.07 -5.36
C VAL A 455 -29.90 -13.85 -5.80
N SER A 456 -28.91 -14.07 -6.67
CA SER A 456 -28.09 -13.00 -7.25
C SER A 456 -28.92 -12.01 -8.06
N GLU A 457 -29.79 -12.49 -8.95
CA GLU A 457 -30.66 -11.63 -9.77
C GLU A 457 -31.54 -10.72 -8.91
N LYS A 458 -32.16 -11.26 -7.85
CA LYS A 458 -32.92 -10.46 -6.87
C LYS A 458 -32.08 -9.45 -6.11
N ALA A 459 -30.82 -9.79 -5.78
CA ALA A 459 -29.92 -8.86 -5.14
C ALA A 459 -29.54 -7.68 -6.07
N ILE A 460 -29.41 -7.93 -7.37
CA ILE A 460 -29.22 -6.88 -8.38
C ILE A 460 -30.46 -5.99 -8.48
N GLU A 461 -31.66 -6.58 -8.55
CA GLU A 461 -32.91 -5.79 -8.54
C GLU A 461 -33.03 -4.87 -7.32
N GLU A 462 -32.49 -5.29 -6.16
CA GLU A 462 -32.49 -4.47 -4.94
C GLU A 462 -31.49 -3.31 -5.00
N LEU A 463 -30.34 -3.51 -5.67
CA LEU A 463 -29.43 -2.40 -5.98
C LEU A 463 -30.11 -1.38 -6.91
N GLU A 464 -30.84 -1.85 -7.93
CA GLU A 464 -31.61 -0.97 -8.84
C GLU A 464 -32.68 -0.17 -8.09
N LYS A 465 -33.43 -0.81 -7.18
CA LYS A 465 -34.42 -0.13 -6.32
C LYS A 465 -33.79 0.90 -5.38
N SER A 466 -32.52 0.71 -5.03
CA SER A 466 -31.74 1.65 -4.23
C SER A 466 -31.27 2.87 -5.04
N GLY A 467 -31.63 2.96 -6.33
CA GLY A 467 -31.31 4.07 -7.23
C GLY A 467 -29.98 3.91 -7.97
N ILE A 468 -29.36 2.73 -7.92
CA ILE A 468 -28.12 2.43 -8.65
C ILE A 468 -28.46 2.12 -10.11
N GLU A 469 -27.72 2.72 -11.04
CA GLU A 469 -27.95 2.61 -12.48
C GLU A 469 -26.74 2.00 -13.20
N ASN A 470 -26.90 1.67 -14.50
CA ASN A 470 -25.84 1.17 -15.38
C ASN A 470 -25.06 -0.04 -14.81
N ILE A 471 -25.77 -0.97 -14.16
CA ILE A 471 -25.16 -2.13 -13.51
C ILE A 471 -24.65 -3.12 -14.56
N PHE A 472 -23.32 -3.29 -14.60
CA PHE A 472 -22.67 -4.31 -15.40
C PHE A 472 -22.40 -5.56 -14.56
N VAL A 473 -23.03 -6.68 -14.90
CA VAL A 473 -22.99 -7.90 -14.08
C VAL A 473 -22.03 -8.94 -14.65
N LYS A 474 -21.16 -9.47 -13.79
CA LYS A 474 -20.36 -10.69 -14.02
C LYS A 474 -20.61 -11.68 -12.89
N THR A 475 -20.58 -12.97 -13.21
CA THR A 475 -20.73 -14.06 -12.24
C THR A 475 -19.57 -15.02 -12.31
N ASP A 476 -19.10 -15.51 -11.17
CA ASP A 476 -18.05 -16.52 -11.06
C ASP A 476 -18.31 -17.45 -9.88
N LYS A 477 -17.79 -18.67 -9.92
CA LYS A 477 -17.84 -19.59 -8.78
C LYS A 477 -16.88 -19.07 -7.71
N PHE A 478 -17.35 -18.99 -6.47
CA PHE A 478 -16.52 -18.61 -5.32
C PHE A 478 -16.31 -19.80 -4.39
N VAL A 479 -15.07 -19.97 -3.93
CA VAL A 479 -14.71 -21.00 -2.97
C VAL A 479 -13.94 -20.32 -1.84
N THR A 480 -14.44 -20.44 -0.62
CA THR A 480 -13.77 -19.88 0.57
C THR A 480 -12.49 -20.66 0.90
N PRO A 481 -11.57 -20.11 1.73
CA PRO A 481 -10.40 -20.83 2.22
C PRO A 481 -10.74 -22.16 2.92
N ASN A 482 -11.93 -22.26 3.52
CA ASN A 482 -12.44 -23.48 4.14
C ASN A 482 -13.36 -24.32 3.23
N SER A 483 -13.26 -24.14 1.92
CA SER A 483 -13.90 -24.96 0.88
C SER A 483 -15.43 -24.90 0.81
N ALA A 484 -16.05 -23.85 1.38
CA ALA A 484 -17.46 -23.58 1.15
C ALA A 484 -17.64 -22.99 -0.26
N GLU A 485 -18.53 -23.57 -1.05
CA GLU A 485 -18.84 -23.11 -2.40
C GLU A 485 -20.00 -22.11 -2.37
N GLY A 486 -19.88 -21.06 -3.17
CA GLY A 486 -20.90 -20.04 -3.35
C GLY A 486 -20.82 -19.40 -4.73
N LEU A 487 -21.70 -18.42 -4.96
CA LEU A 487 -21.73 -17.63 -6.19
C LEU A 487 -21.20 -16.24 -5.89
N LYS A 488 -20.18 -15.80 -6.65
CA LYS A 488 -19.73 -14.40 -6.65
C LYS A 488 -20.37 -13.67 -7.82
N THR A 489 -21.05 -12.58 -7.53
CA THR A 489 -21.59 -11.64 -8.53
C THR A 489 -20.91 -10.30 -8.35
N PHE A 490 -20.32 -9.74 -9.39
CA PHE A 490 -19.52 -8.53 -9.29
C PHE A 490 -19.53 -7.73 -10.58
N GLY A 491 -19.17 -6.46 -10.47
CA GLY A 491 -18.98 -5.60 -11.63
C GLY A 491 -19.04 -4.12 -11.27
N SER A 492 -19.28 -3.29 -12.28
CA SER A 492 -19.33 -1.84 -12.15
C SER A 492 -20.76 -1.33 -12.18
N ALA A 493 -21.05 -0.27 -11.46
CA ALA A 493 -22.34 0.40 -11.47
C ALA A 493 -22.17 1.92 -11.22
N SER A 494 -23.20 2.69 -11.55
CA SER A 494 -23.26 4.14 -11.28
C SER A 494 -24.10 4.38 -10.01
N PHE A 495 -23.46 4.87 -8.96
CA PHE A 495 -24.07 5.12 -7.65
C PHE A 495 -24.56 6.57 -7.54
N PRO A 496 -25.80 6.82 -7.10
CA PRO A 496 -26.31 8.17 -6.95
C PRO A 496 -25.61 8.88 -5.79
N TYR A 497 -25.14 10.11 -6.03
CA TYR A 497 -24.52 10.93 -4.98
C TYR A 497 -25.61 11.60 -4.13
N PRO A 498 -25.58 11.47 -2.79
CA PRO A 498 -26.64 11.95 -1.92
C PRO A 498 -27.06 13.40 -2.18
N ASN A 499 -28.37 13.64 -2.29
CA ASN A 499 -28.97 14.97 -2.52
C ASN A 499 -28.50 15.67 -3.80
N SER A 500 -28.15 14.92 -4.86
CA SER A 500 -27.78 15.49 -6.15
C SER A 500 -28.22 14.62 -7.33
N ASP A 501 -28.31 15.20 -8.52
CA ASP A 501 -28.55 14.47 -9.78
C ASP A 501 -27.27 13.85 -10.37
N LYS A 502 -26.18 13.78 -9.58
CA LYS A 502 -24.89 13.24 -10.02
C LYS A 502 -24.76 11.78 -9.64
N PHE A 503 -24.09 11.03 -10.51
CA PHE A 503 -23.69 9.66 -10.25
C PHE A 503 -22.16 9.57 -10.12
N VAL A 504 -21.71 8.61 -9.33
CA VAL A 504 -20.29 8.24 -9.17
C VAL A 504 -20.12 6.80 -9.61
N ASP A 505 -19.12 6.55 -10.43
CA ASP A 505 -18.80 5.19 -10.85
C ASP A 505 -18.22 4.41 -9.66
N GLY A 506 -18.75 3.22 -9.44
CA GLY A 506 -18.37 2.33 -8.37
C GLY A 506 -18.33 0.88 -8.83
N GLU A 507 -17.80 0.04 -7.97
CA GLU A 507 -17.77 -1.40 -8.13
C GLU A 507 -18.50 -2.06 -6.97
N TYR A 508 -18.99 -3.27 -7.22
CA TYR A 508 -19.67 -4.06 -6.22
C TYR A 508 -19.25 -5.53 -6.30
N VAL A 509 -19.27 -6.19 -5.15
CA VAL A 509 -19.07 -7.63 -5.01
C VAL A 509 -20.13 -8.19 -4.08
N LEU A 510 -20.93 -9.11 -4.58
CA LEU A 510 -21.90 -9.90 -3.83
C LEU A 510 -21.40 -11.35 -3.76
N LEU A 511 -21.31 -11.89 -2.56
CA LEU A 511 -21.07 -13.31 -2.33
C LEU A 511 -22.33 -13.93 -1.77
N HIS A 512 -22.85 -14.95 -2.45
CA HIS A 512 -24.04 -15.69 -2.04
C HIS A 512 -23.66 -17.12 -1.69
N PHE A 513 -24.10 -17.56 -0.52
CA PHE A 513 -23.95 -18.92 -0.04
C PHE A 513 -25.31 -19.45 0.42
N THR A 514 -25.47 -20.77 0.36
CA THR A 514 -26.69 -21.44 0.80
C THR A 514 -26.37 -22.68 1.60
N ALA A 515 -27.15 -22.92 2.66
CA ALA A 515 -27.13 -24.15 3.44
C ALA A 515 -28.58 -24.48 3.84
N GLU A 516 -29.11 -25.60 3.36
CA GLU A 516 -30.52 -25.99 3.55
C GLU A 516 -31.50 -24.86 3.17
N ASN A 517 -32.18 -24.26 4.15
CA ASN A 517 -33.15 -23.17 3.98
C ASN A 517 -32.58 -21.77 4.30
N ILE A 518 -31.26 -21.63 4.40
CA ILE A 518 -30.57 -20.42 4.83
C ILE A 518 -29.78 -19.83 3.67
N ILE A 519 -30.01 -18.54 3.41
CA ILE A 519 -29.25 -17.73 2.47
C ILE A 519 -28.33 -16.80 3.25
N GLN A 520 -27.06 -16.80 2.91
CA GLN A 520 -26.05 -15.91 3.44
C GLN A 520 -25.50 -15.04 2.32
N GLN A 521 -25.54 -13.73 2.50
CA GLN A 521 -25.05 -12.75 1.55
C GLN A 521 -24.00 -11.84 2.21
N ILE A 522 -22.88 -11.64 1.53
CA ILE A 522 -21.93 -10.57 1.82
C ILE A 522 -21.97 -9.62 0.63
N ALA A 523 -22.28 -8.35 0.86
CA ALA A 523 -22.28 -7.33 -0.18
C ALA A 523 -21.25 -6.26 0.16
N ILE A 524 -20.38 -5.95 -0.80
CA ILE A 524 -19.35 -4.93 -0.68
C ILE A 524 -19.51 -3.96 -1.84
N THR A 525 -19.56 -2.66 -1.59
CA THR A 525 -19.59 -1.61 -2.61
C THR A 525 -18.47 -0.60 -2.34
N TYR A 526 -17.85 -0.09 -3.39
CA TYR A 526 -16.75 0.87 -3.28
C TYR A 526 -16.60 1.71 -4.55
N HIS A 527 -15.96 2.87 -4.46
CA HIS A 527 -15.72 3.72 -5.64
C HIS A 527 -14.72 3.12 -6.62
N SER A 528 -14.97 3.30 -7.92
CA SER A 528 -14.08 2.83 -8.97
C SER A 528 -12.82 3.69 -9.05
N GLY A 529 -11.66 3.06 -9.23
CA GLY A 529 -10.36 3.73 -9.30
C GLY A 529 -9.71 4.02 -7.94
N ASP A 530 -10.33 3.60 -6.84
CA ASP A 530 -9.70 3.59 -5.52
C ASP A 530 -8.90 2.29 -5.31
N GLU A 531 -7.60 2.37 -5.60
CA GLU A 531 -6.65 1.27 -5.43
C GLU A 531 -6.62 0.73 -3.98
N TYR A 532 -6.87 1.57 -2.97
CA TYR A 532 -6.86 1.14 -1.58
C TYR A 532 -8.13 0.35 -1.23
N ALA A 533 -9.28 0.79 -1.75
CA ALA A 533 -10.53 0.05 -1.60
C ALA A 533 -10.46 -1.33 -2.27
N GLU A 534 -9.84 -1.44 -3.45
CA GLU A 534 -9.59 -2.73 -4.12
C GLU A 534 -8.75 -3.67 -3.24
N GLU A 535 -7.70 -3.17 -2.59
CA GLU A 535 -6.88 -3.95 -1.64
C GLU A 535 -7.68 -4.37 -0.39
N ILE A 536 -8.52 -3.47 0.15
CA ILE A 536 -9.43 -3.78 1.26
C ILE A 536 -10.36 -4.92 0.86
N VAL A 537 -11.03 -4.80 -0.29
CA VAL A 537 -11.97 -5.81 -0.80
C VAL A 537 -11.26 -7.15 -0.99
N ALA A 538 -10.09 -7.16 -1.62
CA ALA A 538 -9.31 -8.38 -1.81
C ALA A 538 -8.96 -9.05 -0.46
N ARG A 539 -8.57 -8.27 0.55
CA ARG A 539 -8.28 -8.79 1.90
C ARG A 539 -9.52 -9.32 2.60
N ILE A 540 -10.67 -8.65 2.46
CA ILE A 540 -11.95 -9.12 2.97
C ILE A 540 -12.32 -10.47 2.33
N LEU A 541 -12.31 -10.55 0.99
CA LEU A 541 -12.67 -11.76 0.25
C LEU A 541 -11.81 -12.97 0.64
N ASN A 542 -10.50 -12.75 0.85
CA ASN A 542 -9.57 -13.81 1.28
C ASN A 542 -9.73 -14.24 2.75
N SER A 543 -10.57 -13.55 3.53
CA SER A 543 -10.81 -13.84 4.95
C SER A 543 -12.16 -14.49 5.24
N VAL A 544 -13.04 -14.60 4.23
CA VAL A 544 -14.41 -15.12 4.41
C VAL A 544 -14.36 -16.62 4.70
N GLU A 545 -14.83 -17.02 5.87
CA GLU A 545 -14.97 -18.43 6.25
C GLU A 545 -16.40 -18.72 6.72
N LEU A 546 -17.05 -19.74 6.14
CA LEU A 546 -18.37 -20.19 6.56
C LEU A 546 -18.24 -21.42 7.44
N LYS A 547 -18.66 -21.37 8.70
CA LYS A 547 -18.73 -22.61 9.49
C LYS A 547 -20.02 -23.36 9.13
N PRO A 548 -19.96 -24.69 8.91
CA PRO A 548 -21.18 -25.48 8.78
C PRO A 548 -22.05 -25.27 10.03
N ALA A 549 -23.37 -25.26 9.84
CA ALA A 549 -24.30 -25.24 10.95
C ALA A 549 -23.94 -26.41 11.88
N ALA A 550 -23.62 -26.12 13.15
CA ALA A 550 -23.45 -27.18 14.12
C ALA A 550 -24.79 -27.89 14.26
N GLU A 551 -24.81 -29.20 13.97
CA GLU A 551 -25.95 -30.10 14.26
C GLU A 551 -26.37 -30.05 15.73
#